data_AF-A0A7J0CUR4-F1
#
_entry.id   AF-A0A7J0CUR4-F1
#
_cell.length_a   1.000
_cell.length_b   1.000
_cell.length_c   1.000
_cell.angle_alpha   90.00
_cell.angle_beta   90.00
_cell.angle_gamma   90.00
#
_symmetry.space_group_name_H-M   'P 1'
#
loop_
_entity.id
_entity.type
_entity.pdbx_description
1 polymer ?
#
loop_
_entity_poly.entity_id
_entity_poly.type
_entity_poly.pdbx_seq_one_letter_code
_entity_poly.pdbx_strand_id
1 'polypeptide(L)' 'MEVDDPSWGPAWHAADNWLHLVADRPDRIRPCANDTCVLHFYDISKNGTRRWCSMAGCGNRAKAQRHYARRTGA' A
#
# COMPACT_ATOMS: atom_id res chain seq x y z
N MET A 1 -15.96 -16.01 -11.83
CA MET A 1 -14.72 -16.42 -12.52
C MET A 1 -14.54 -17.89 -12.19
N GLU A 2 -14.56 -18.74 -13.21
CA GLU A 2 -14.27 -20.16 -13.06
C GLU A 2 -12.76 -20.31 -13.19
N VAL A 3 -12.13 -20.92 -12.19
CA VAL A 3 -10.68 -21.17 -12.16
C VAL A 3 -10.47 -22.68 -12.12
N ASP A 4 -9.52 -23.19 -12.89
CA ASP A 4 -9.28 -24.63 -13.01
C ASP A 4 -8.88 -25.28 -11.67
N ASP A 5 -8.18 -24.51 -10.82
CA ASP A 5 -7.82 -24.88 -9.46
C ASP A 5 -8.40 -23.85 -8.47
N PRO A 6 -9.27 -24.26 -7.52
CA PRO A 6 -9.82 -23.38 -6.50
C PRO A 6 -8.76 -22.63 -5.67
N SER A 7 -7.56 -23.19 -5.51
CA SER A 7 -6.44 -22.55 -4.81
C SER A 7 -5.93 -21.29 -5.52
N TRP A 8 -6.21 -21.12 -6.81
CA TRP A 8 -5.87 -19.91 -7.57
C TRP A 8 -6.88 -18.78 -7.39
N GLY A 9 -8.06 -19.07 -6.84
CA GLY A 9 -9.14 -18.08 -6.65
C GLY A 9 -8.65 -16.77 -6.04
N PRO A 10 -7.89 -16.78 -4.91
CA PRO A 10 -7.38 -15.56 -4.31
C PRO A 10 -6.48 -14.73 -5.22
N ALA A 11 -5.59 -15.36 -5.98
CA ALA A 11 -4.68 -14.66 -6.90
C ALA A 11 -5.45 -14.01 -8.06
N TRP A 12 -6.41 -14.74 -8.61
CA TRP A 12 -7.30 -14.24 -9.66
C TRP A 12 -8.17 -13.08 -9.20
N HIS A 13 -8.75 -13.18 -7.99
CA HIS A 13 -9.48 -12.05 -7.41
C HIS A 13 -8.60 -10.84 -7.17
N ALA A 14 -7.35 -11.02 -6.74
CA ALA A 14 -6.42 -9.91 -6.58
C ALA A 14 -6.12 -9.22 -7.93
N ALA A 15 -5.91 -9.99 -9.00
CA ALA A 15 -5.67 -9.47 -10.34
C ALA A 15 -6.88 -8.74 -10.91
N ASP A 16 -8.08 -9.31 -10.78
CA ASP A 16 -9.34 -8.69 -11.23
C ASP A 16 -9.61 -7.36 -10.49
N ASN A 17 -9.51 -7.37 -9.16
CA ASN A 17 -9.65 -6.14 -8.37
C ASN A 17 -8.59 -5.09 -8.75
N TRP A 18 -7.36 -5.51 -9.03
CA TRP A 18 -6.32 -4.59 -9.49
C TRP A 18 -6.70 -3.94 -10.82
N LEU A 19 -7.15 -4.72 -11.81
CA LEU A 19 -7.60 -4.20 -13.10
C LEU A 19 -8.75 -3.22 -12.94
N HIS A 20 -9.72 -3.51 -12.07
CA HIS A 20 -10.82 -2.60 -11.77
C HIS A 20 -10.32 -1.26 -11.18
N LEU A 21 -9.41 -1.30 -10.21
CA LEU A 21 -8.88 -0.07 -9.59
C LEU A 21 -8.05 0.76 -10.57
N VAL A 22 -7.27 0.11 -11.44
CA VAL A 22 -6.48 0.78 -12.49
C VAL A 22 -7.39 1.46 -13.51
N ALA A 23 -8.52 0.83 -13.87
CA ALA A 23 -9.48 1.40 -14.81
C ALA A 23 -10.27 2.58 -14.21
N ASP A 24 -10.63 2.50 -12.92
CA ASP A 24 -11.41 3.53 -12.23
C ASP A 24 -10.57 4.78 -11.92
N ARG A 25 -9.53 4.62 -11.09
CA ARG A 25 -8.75 5.72 -10.52
C ARG A 25 -7.28 5.35 -10.33
N PRO A 26 -6.49 5.32 -11.41
CA PRO A 26 -5.08 4.93 -11.33
C PRO A 26 -4.25 5.90 -10.49
N ASP A 27 -4.66 7.17 -10.39
CA ASP A 27 -4.03 8.19 -9.53
C ASP A 27 -4.09 7.86 -8.03
N ARG A 28 -5.05 7.01 -7.64
CA ARG A 28 -5.21 6.55 -6.26
C ARG A 28 -4.35 5.34 -5.94
N ILE A 29 -3.77 4.67 -6.93
CA ILE A 29 -2.79 3.60 -6.72
C ILE A 29 -1.42 4.25 -6.54
N ARG A 30 -0.90 4.22 -5.32
CA ARG A 30 0.31 4.96 -4.94
C ARG A 30 1.38 4.04 -4.36
N PRO A 31 2.67 4.28 -4.66
CA PRO A 31 3.75 3.60 -3.97
C PRO A 31 3.80 4.05 -2.51
N CYS A 32 4.23 3.14 -1.63
CA CYS A 32 4.55 3.50 -0.26
C CYS A 32 5.66 4.56 -0.23
N ALA A 33 5.52 5.60 0.60
CA ALA A 33 6.56 6.63 0.75
C ALA A 33 7.82 6.15 1.51
N ASN A 34 7.89 4.87 1.88
CA ASN A 34 9.09 4.27 2.46
C ASN A 34 9.88 3.68 1.30
N ASP A 35 11.03 4.26 1.00
CA ASP A 35 11.95 3.92 -0.09
C ASP A 35 12.28 2.41 -0.19
N THR A 36 12.36 1.73 0.94
CA THR A 36 12.64 0.29 1.03
C THR A 36 11.38 -0.59 0.97
N CYS A 37 10.20 -0.02 0.76
CA CYS A 37 8.94 -0.76 0.67
C CYS A 37 8.46 -0.85 -0.78
N VAL A 38 8.36 -2.08 -1.30
CA VAL A 38 7.92 -2.37 -2.67
C VAL A 38 6.40 -2.35 -2.86
N LEU A 39 5.64 -2.14 -1.77
CA LEU A 39 4.18 -2.23 -1.81
C LEU A 39 3.55 -0.96 -2.39
N HIS A 40 2.54 -1.17 -3.23
CA HIS A 40 1.56 -0.15 -3.62
C HIS A 40 0.30 -0.27 -2.76
N PHE A 41 -0.47 0.81 -2.69
CA PHE A 41 -1.75 0.83 -2.00
C PHE A 41 -2.77 1.70 -2.74
N TYR A 42 -4.05 1.41 -2.54
CA TYR A 42 -5.14 2.26 -3.01
C TYR A 42 -5.49 3.33 -1.96
N ASP A 43 -5.43 4.60 -2.34
CA ASP A 43 -5.61 5.75 -1.45
C ASP A 43 -7.09 6.13 -1.28
N ILE A 44 -7.74 5.43 -0.35
CA ILE A 44 -9.13 5.69 0.07
C ILE A 44 -9.28 6.93 0.98
N SER A 45 -8.20 7.67 1.26
CA SER A 45 -8.33 8.87 2.08
C SER A 45 -9.11 9.96 1.32
N LYS A 46 -9.95 10.70 2.05
CA LYS A 46 -10.81 11.76 1.50
C LYS A 46 -10.03 12.70 0.56
N ASN A 47 -8.83 13.11 0.99
CA ASN A 47 -8.01 14.09 0.27
C ASN A 47 -6.88 13.47 -0.58
N GLY A 48 -6.75 12.14 -0.63
CA GLY A 48 -5.66 11.49 -1.38
C GLY A 48 -4.27 11.78 -0.76
N THR A 49 -4.19 11.81 0.56
CA THR A 49 -2.98 12.20 1.30
C THR A 49 -2.33 11.04 2.07
N ARG A 50 -2.79 9.80 1.87
CA ARG A 50 -2.17 8.64 2.50
C ARG A 50 -0.76 8.46 1.94
N ARG A 51 0.22 8.28 2.82
CA ARG A 51 1.63 8.13 2.45
C ARG A 51 2.17 6.71 2.58
N TRP A 52 1.51 5.85 3.36
CA TRP A 52 2.06 4.57 3.77
C TRP A 52 1.13 3.42 3.38
N CYS A 53 1.70 2.31 2.93
CA CYS A 53 0.95 1.09 2.60
C CYS A 53 0.14 0.56 3.80
N SER A 54 0.64 0.73 5.02
CA SER A 54 -0.13 0.53 6.25
C SER A 54 0.41 1.40 7.39
N MET A 55 -0.48 1.80 8.30
CA MET A 55 -0.09 2.52 9.51
C MET A 55 0.68 1.61 10.47
N ALA A 56 0.26 0.34 10.62
CA ALA A 56 0.92 -0.64 11.48
C ALA A 56 2.35 -1.00 11.03
N GLY A 57 2.60 -1.01 9.71
CA GLY A 57 3.91 -1.27 9.12
C GLY A 57 4.72 -0.01 8.89
N CYS A 58 4.74 0.50 7.66
CA CYS A 58 5.59 1.61 7.23
C CYS A 58 5.32 2.92 8.02
N GLY A 59 4.07 3.18 8.39
CA GLY A 59 3.74 4.36 9.20
C GLY A 59 4.41 4.34 10.58
N ASN A 60 4.45 3.18 11.23
CA ASN A 60 5.12 3.02 12.53
C ASN A 60 6.64 3.08 12.41
N ARG A 61 7.23 2.48 11.36
CA ARG A 61 8.67 2.62 11.08
C ARG A 61 9.09 4.08 10.94
N ALA A 62 8.34 4.86 10.16
CA ALA A 62 8.60 6.30 9.99
C ALA A 62 8.43 7.11 11.29
N LYS A 63 7.54 6.69 12.21
CA LYS A 63 7.44 7.28 13.55
C LYS A 63 8.67 6.94 14.41
N ALA A 64 9.10 5.68 14.40
CA ALA A 64 10.26 5.21 15.16
C ALA A 64 11.56 5.90 14.72
N GLN A 65 11.80 6.00 13.40
CA GLN A 65 12.95 6.72 12.84
C GLN A 65 12.99 8.18 13.29
N ARG A 66 11.87 8.90 13.19
CA ARG A 66 11.78 10.30 13.65
C ARG A 66 12.02 10.44 15.15
N HIS A 67 11.51 9.51 15.96
CA HIS A 67 11.74 9.51 17.40
C HIS A 67 13.21 9.24 17.73
N TYR A 68 13.86 8.30 17.04
CA TYR A 68 15.28 8.02 17.20
C TYR A 68 16.15 9.22 16.83
N ALA A 69 15.93 9.82 15.65
CA ALA A 69 16.68 10.99 15.19
C ALA A 69 16.62 12.16 16.18
N ARG A 70 15.45 12.40 16.80
CA ARG A 70 15.29 13.43 17.85
C ARG A 70 16.05 13.10 19.14
N ARG A 71 16.19 11.82 19.48
CA ARG A 71 16.89 11.38 20.71
C ARG A 71 18.39 11.32 20.54
N THR A 72 18.88 11.07 19.34
CA THR A 72 20.31 10.95 19.07
C THR A 72 20.99 12.24 18.67
N GLY A 73 20.25 13.35 18.46
CA GLY A 73 20.83 14.67 18.23
C GLY A 73 21.95 14.66 17.18
N ALA A 74 21.69 14.01 16.05
CA ALA A 74 22.52 14.15 14.85
C ALA A 74 22.04 15.38 14.06
#